data_AF-A0A243SC07-F1
#
_entry.id   AF-A0A243SC07-F1
#
_cell.length_a   1.000
_cell.length_b   1.000
_cell.length_c   1.000
_cell.angle_alpha   90.00
_cell.angle_beta   90.00
_cell.angle_gamma   90.00
#
_symmetry.space_group_name_H-M   'P 1'
#
loop_
_entity.id
_entity.type
_entity.pdbx_description
1 polymer ?
#
loop_
_entity_poly.entity_id
_entity_poly.type
_entity_poly.pdbx_seq_one_letter_code
_entity_poly.pdbx_strand_id
1 'polypeptide(L)'
;MILNWIKIFIYHLKQNKLFSFLNVLGLSIGIASVIFAILYWNDEQSYDAWNPNKENVFLVANQMSENTFWASSSAPIGAAIKEKCSEVASYCYLSGNYESDLIRFKNKKVQSSKIVLAQKNFFEFFPFEFIEGNQKSALPDENSISLSEDLALQLFGKETALGKEVLFQNKKLIVRGVYK
;
A
#
# COMPACT_ATOMS: atom_id res chain seq x y z
N MET A 1 2.41 34.08 -43.03
CA MET A 1 2.81 32.88 -43.80
C MET A 1 2.36 31.59 -43.14
N ILE A 2 2.74 31.28 -41.89
CA ILE A 2 2.31 30.05 -41.15
C ILE A 2 0.79 29.78 -41.18
N LEU A 3 -0.02 30.83 -41.02
CA LEU A 3 -1.48 30.71 -41.07
C LEU A 3 -2.00 30.19 -42.42
N ASN A 4 -1.36 30.55 -43.54
CA ASN A 4 -1.72 30.02 -44.85
C ASN A 4 -1.35 28.54 -44.99
N TRP A 5 -0.19 28.12 -44.49
CA TRP A 5 0.25 26.72 -44.51
C TRP A 5 -0.69 25.82 -43.69
N ILE A 6 -1.11 26.28 -42.49
CA ILE A 6 -2.09 25.56 -41.66
C ILE A 6 -3.44 25.45 -42.39
N LYS A 7 -3.89 26.52 -43.06
CA LYS A 7 -5.17 26.54 -43.79
C LYS A 7 -5.17 25.55 -44.96
N ILE A 8 -4.05 25.45 -45.69
CA ILE A 8 -3.84 24.48 -46.78
C ILE A 8 -3.82 23.06 -46.23
N PHE A 9 -3.10 22.80 -45.13
CA PHE A 9 -3.06 21.50 -44.47
C PHE A 9 -4.45 21.00 -44.03
N ILE A 10 -5.25 21.87 -43.39
CA ILE A 10 -6.62 21.54 -42.96
C ILE A 10 -7.53 21.26 -44.17
N TYR A 11 -7.35 21.98 -45.28
CA TYR A 11 -8.09 21.72 -46.52
C TYR A 11 -7.79 20.32 -47.07
N HIS A 12 -6.51 19.93 -47.14
CA HIS A 12 -6.12 18.58 -47.59
C HIS A 12 -6.62 17.47 -46.65
N LEU A 13 -6.60 17.69 -45.34
CA LEU A 13 -7.18 16.74 -44.37
C LEU A 13 -8.68 16.52 -44.59
N LYS A 14 -9.42 17.57 -44.96
CA LYS A 14 -10.87 17.47 -45.26
C LYS A 14 -11.17 16.81 -46.60
N GLN A 15 -10.27 16.92 -47.57
CA GLN A 15 -10.43 16.29 -48.89
C GLN A 15 -10.21 14.76 -48.81
N ASN A 16 -9.21 14.32 -48.03
CA ASN A 16 -8.80 12.91 -47.92
C ASN A 16 -9.21 12.25 -46.59
N LYS A 17 -10.50 12.36 -46.22
CA LYS A 17 -11.02 12.03 -44.88
C LYS A 17 -10.64 10.64 -44.39
N LEU A 18 -10.77 9.59 -45.21
CA LEU A 18 -10.50 8.21 -44.80
C LEU A 18 -9.01 8.00 -44.49
N PHE A 19 -8.13 8.44 -45.38
CA PHE A 19 -6.68 8.30 -45.20
C PHE A 19 -6.18 9.14 -44.02
N SER A 20 -6.66 10.38 -43.90
CA SER A 20 -6.34 11.23 -42.76
C SER A 20 -6.86 10.64 -41.44
N PHE A 21 -8.05 10.05 -41.43
CA PHE A 21 -8.59 9.37 -40.25
C PHE A 21 -7.74 8.16 -39.85
N LEU A 22 -7.39 7.28 -40.80
CA LEU A 22 -6.56 6.10 -40.51
C LEU A 22 -5.17 6.48 -39.97
N ASN A 23 -4.53 7.52 -40.54
CA ASN A 23 -3.22 7.97 -40.05
C ASN A 23 -3.30 8.58 -38.66
N VAL A 24 -4.29 9.45 -38.40
CA VAL A 24 -4.48 10.04 -37.07
C VAL A 24 -4.83 8.96 -36.06
N LEU A 25 -5.69 8.00 -36.41
CA LEU A 25 -6.07 6.89 -35.55
C LEU A 25 -4.86 6.01 -35.21
N GLY A 26 -4.07 5.60 -36.20
CA GLY A 26 -2.88 4.78 -35.99
C GLY A 26 -1.84 5.47 -35.11
N LEU A 27 -1.58 6.76 -35.37
CA LEU A 27 -0.69 7.56 -34.54
C LEU A 27 -1.22 7.73 -33.11
N SER A 28 -2.53 8.00 -32.96
CA SER A 28 -3.15 8.16 -31.65
C SER A 28 -3.08 6.88 -30.82
N ILE A 29 -3.33 5.72 -31.44
CA ILE A 29 -3.20 4.42 -30.76
C ILE A 29 -1.75 4.18 -30.35
N GLY A 30 -0.77 4.45 -31.22
CA GLY A 30 0.65 4.32 -30.89
C GLY A 30 1.06 5.18 -29.69
N ILE A 31 0.64 6.45 -29.67
CA ILE A 31 0.90 7.37 -28.56
C ILE A 31 0.19 6.90 -27.28
N ALA A 32 -1.08 6.50 -27.38
CA ALA A 32 -1.84 6.01 -26.23
C ALA A 32 -1.21 4.77 -25.59
N SER A 33 -0.74 3.80 -26.40
CA SER A 33 -0.05 2.61 -25.92
C SER A 33 1.20 2.95 -25.11
N VAL A 34 2.02 3.90 -25.58
CA VAL A 34 3.21 4.35 -24.86
C VAL A 34 2.84 5.06 -23.56
N ILE A 35 1.80 5.91 -23.58
CA ILE A 35 1.31 6.59 -22.36
C ILE A 35 0.86 5.55 -21.33
N PHE A 36 0.08 4.53 -21.71
CA PHE A 36 -0.35 3.49 -20.79
C PHE A 36 0.82 2.69 -20.23
N ALA A 37 1.83 2.38 -21.04
CA ALA A 37 3.04 1.70 -20.56
C ALA A 37 3.78 2.55 -19.50
N ILE A 38 3.91 3.86 -19.72
CA ILE A 38 4.55 4.78 -18.76
C ILE A 38 3.72 4.92 -17.49
N LEU A 39 2.40 5.04 -17.61
CA LEU A 39 1.51 5.12 -16.45
C LEU A 39 1.61 3.85 -15.60
N TYR A 40 1.60 2.68 -16.24
CA TYR A 40 1.77 1.41 -15.54
C TYR A 40 3.12 1.32 -14.83
N TRP A 41 4.21 1.68 -15.52
CA TRP A 41 5.54 1.72 -14.92
C TRP A 41 5.61 2.66 -13.71
N ASN A 42 5.03 3.84 -13.82
CA ASN A 42 5.02 4.81 -12.73
C ASN A 42 4.17 4.32 -11.54
N ASP A 43 3.06 3.64 -11.80
CA ASP A 43 2.21 3.04 -10.77
C ASP A 43 2.99 2.00 -9.96
N GLU A 44 3.65 1.06 -10.64
CA GLU A 44 4.53 0.05 -10.01
C GLU A 44 5.64 0.68 -9.17
N GLN A 45 6.31 1.72 -9.69
CA GLN A 45 7.37 2.41 -8.95
C GLN A 45 6.84 3.22 -7.75
N SER A 46 5.59 3.68 -7.81
CA SER A 46 4.99 4.49 -6.75
C SER A 46 4.55 3.66 -5.54
N TYR A 47 4.27 2.35 -5.73
CA TYR A 47 3.66 1.50 -4.71
C TYR A 47 4.43 1.47 -3.38
N ASP A 48 5.76 1.28 -3.45
CA ASP A 48 6.62 1.26 -2.26
C ASP A 48 7.39 2.57 -2.04
N ALA A 49 7.19 3.58 -2.90
CA ALA A 49 7.96 4.83 -2.86
C ALA A 49 7.77 5.64 -1.56
N TRP A 50 6.67 5.40 -0.85
CA TRP A 50 6.38 6.07 0.42
C TRP A 50 7.28 5.59 1.57
N ASN A 51 7.84 4.37 1.50
CA ASN A 51 8.71 3.85 2.56
C ASN A 51 10.17 4.24 2.28
N PRO A 52 10.80 5.11 3.10
CA PRO A 52 12.21 5.47 2.93
C PRO A 52 13.16 4.27 3.10
N ASN A 53 12.70 3.19 3.75
CA ASN A 53 13.49 1.99 3.99
C ASN A 53 13.33 0.92 2.89
N LYS A 54 12.61 1.19 1.80
CA LYS A 54 12.24 0.18 0.78
C LYS A 54 13.42 -0.60 0.19
N GLU A 55 14.61 -0.01 0.13
CA GLU A 55 15.83 -0.67 -0.38
C GLU A 55 16.50 -1.61 0.65
N ASN A 56 16.12 -1.50 1.92
CA ASN A 56 16.73 -2.23 3.05
C ASN A 56 15.74 -3.16 3.77
N VAL A 57 14.46 -3.17 3.36
CA VAL A 57 13.41 -4.02 3.94
C VAL A 57 13.09 -5.12 2.94
N PHE A 58 13.28 -6.37 3.36
CA PHE A 58 13.10 -7.55 2.52
C PHE A 58 12.04 -8.48 3.10
N LEU A 59 11.24 -9.08 2.22
CA LEU A 59 10.30 -10.14 2.58
C LEU A 59 10.94 -11.50 2.33
N VAL A 60 11.01 -12.34 3.37
CA VAL A 60 11.55 -13.69 3.25
C VAL A 60 10.54 -14.58 2.54
N ALA A 61 10.92 -15.09 1.37
CA ALA A 61 10.13 -16.06 0.61
C ALA A 61 10.79 -17.45 0.62
N ASN A 62 9.99 -18.49 0.80
CA ASN A 62 10.41 -19.88 0.74
C ASN A 62 10.05 -20.47 -0.62
N GLN A 63 11.00 -21.14 -1.25
CA GLN A 63 10.75 -21.92 -2.45
C GLN A 63 10.11 -23.25 -2.06
N MET A 64 8.84 -23.43 -2.42
CA MET A 64 8.07 -24.65 -2.17
C MET A 64 8.24 -25.70 -3.27
N SER A 65 8.50 -25.24 -4.50
CA SER A 65 8.83 -26.06 -5.68
C SER A 65 9.61 -25.21 -6.69
N GLU A 66 10.06 -25.82 -7.80
CA GLU A 66 10.91 -25.17 -8.81
C GLU A 66 10.44 -23.75 -9.19
N ASN A 67 9.12 -23.55 -9.37
CA ASN A 67 8.52 -22.27 -9.75
C ASN A 67 7.50 -21.72 -8.74
N THR A 68 7.47 -22.22 -7.50
CA THR A 68 6.51 -21.78 -6.47
C THR A 68 7.22 -21.20 -5.27
N PHE A 69 6.96 -19.93 -4.98
CA PHE A 69 7.52 -19.21 -3.83
C PHE A 69 6.39 -18.72 -2.93
N TRP A 70 6.49 -18.98 -1.62
CA TRP A 70 5.54 -18.49 -0.63
C TRP A 70 6.25 -17.57 0.37
N ALA A 71 5.66 -16.41 0.64
CA ALA A 71 6.14 -15.47 1.67
C ALA A 71 5.79 -15.89 3.11
N SER A 72 5.33 -17.13 3.31
CA SER A 72 5.04 -17.70 4.62
C SER A 72 6.23 -18.50 5.09
N SER A 73 6.74 -18.19 6.28
CA SER A 73 7.90 -18.83 6.88
C SER A 73 7.60 -19.38 8.27
N SER A 74 8.40 -20.35 8.72
CA SER A 74 8.34 -20.82 10.11
C SER A 74 8.83 -19.74 11.08
N ALA A 75 8.22 -19.67 12.27
CA ALA A 75 8.55 -18.65 13.27
C ALA A 75 10.04 -18.57 13.67
N PRO A 76 10.87 -19.64 13.65
CA PRO A 76 12.28 -19.52 13.99
C PRO A 76 13.15 -18.82 12.94
N ILE A 77 12.68 -18.63 11.70
CA ILE A 77 13.53 -18.21 10.58
C ILE A 77 14.17 -16.83 10.80
N GLY A 78 13.41 -15.87 11.34
CA GLY A 78 13.89 -14.49 11.50
C GLY A 78 15.02 -14.40 12.52
N ALA A 79 14.89 -15.15 13.62
CA ALA A 79 15.94 -15.27 14.63
C ALA A 79 17.19 -15.96 14.07
N ALA A 80 17.02 -17.07 13.34
CA ALA A 80 18.13 -17.80 12.74
C ALA A 80 18.90 -16.97 11.69
N ILE A 81 18.20 -16.19 10.86
CA ILE A 81 18.83 -15.28 9.89
C ILE A 81 19.63 -14.21 10.63
N LYS A 82 19.05 -13.56 11.65
CA LYS A 82 19.74 -12.53 12.42
C LYS A 82 20.97 -13.06 13.18
N GLU A 83 20.94 -14.31 13.61
CA GLU A 83 22.09 -14.96 14.27
C GLU A 83 23.22 -15.27 13.28
N LYS A 84 22.88 -15.71 12.05
CA LYS A 84 23.86 -16.16 11.06
C LYS A 84 24.39 -15.05 10.14
N CYS A 85 23.64 -13.97 9.96
CA CYS A 85 23.98 -12.85 9.07
C CYS A 85 24.04 -11.56 9.88
N SER A 86 25.24 -11.04 10.08
CA SER A 86 25.46 -9.82 10.88
C SER A 86 24.95 -8.55 10.19
N GLU A 87 24.74 -8.59 8.87
CA GLU A 87 24.16 -7.50 8.08
C GLU A 87 22.66 -7.27 8.39
N VAL A 88 21.98 -8.25 8.99
CA VAL A 88 20.56 -8.16 9.33
C VAL A 88 20.39 -7.44 10.67
N ALA A 89 20.06 -6.15 10.61
CA ALA A 89 19.87 -5.32 11.80
C ALA A 89 18.69 -5.77 12.68
N SER A 90 17.57 -6.15 12.05
CA SER A 90 16.32 -6.49 12.74
C SER A 90 15.44 -7.38 11.87
N TYR A 91 14.45 -8.03 12.48
CA TYR A 91 13.40 -8.77 11.78
C TYR A 91 12.04 -8.43 12.39
N CYS A 92 10.96 -8.56 11.60
CA CYS A 92 9.59 -8.38 12.04
C CYS A 92 8.71 -9.48 11.44
N TYR A 93 7.92 -10.16 12.28
CA TYR A 93 6.91 -11.09 11.81
C TYR A 93 5.60 -10.36 11.52
N LEU A 94 4.97 -10.76 10.43
CA LEU A 94 3.64 -10.37 10.01
C LEU A 94 2.79 -11.62 9.82
N SER A 95 1.51 -11.52 10.15
CA SER A 95 0.54 -12.57 9.92
C SER A 95 -0.79 -11.97 9.45
N GLY A 96 -1.51 -12.73 8.63
CA GLY A 96 -2.75 -12.31 7.99
C GLY A 96 -2.56 -11.95 6.52
N ASN A 97 -3.55 -12.29 5.70
CA ASN A 97 -3.57 -12.04 4.26
C ASN A 97 -4.46 -10.83 3.94
N TYR A 98 -4.18 -9.68 4.57
CA TYR A 98 -4.98 -8.46 4.39
C TYR A 98 -6.48 -8.70 4.62
N GLU A 99 -6.79 -9.42 5.69
CA GLU A 99 -8.16 -9.84 5.97
C GLU A 99 -9.08 -8.64 6.15
N SER A 100 -10.34 -8.82 5.79
CA SER A 100 -11.39 -7.84 6.02
C SER A 100 -12.33 -8.35 7.09
N ASP A 101 -12.52 -7.57 8.14
CA ASP A 101 -13.37 -7.96 9.26
C ASP A 101 -14.02 -6.72 9.90
N LEU A 102 -14.97 -6.95 10.81
CA LEU A 102 -15.71 -5.91 11.50
C LEU A 102 -15.00 -5.50 12.79
N ILE A 103 -14.67 -4.22 12.89
CA ILE A 103 -14.27 -3.59 14.15
C ILE A 103 -15.50 -2.92 14.75
N ARG A 104 -15.75 -3.17 16.03
CA ARG A 104 -16.92 -2.65 16.73
C ARG A 104 -16.51 -1.69 17.83
N PHE A 105 -17.25 -0.59 17.93
CA PHE A 105 -17.13 0.36 19.02
C PHE A 105 -18.52 0.77 19.49
N LYS A 106 -18.88 0.45 20.73
CA LYS A 106 -20.24 0.64 21.26
C LYS A 106 -21.28 0.02 20.31
N ASN A 107 -22.19 0.83 19.77
CA ASN A 107 -23.22 0.39 18.83
C ASN A 107 -22.81 0.51 17.35
N LYS A 108 -21.60 1.00 17.06
CA LYS A 108 -21.08 1.12 15.69
C LYS A 108 -20.31 -0.14 15.28
N LYS A 109 -20.45 -0.53 14.02
CA LYS A 109 -19.67 -1.59 13.38
C LYS A 109 -19.13 -1.03 12.06
N VAL A 110 -17.83 -1.10 11.88
CA VAL A 110 -17.14 -0.63 10.69
C VAL A 110 -16.37 -1.79 10.10
N GLN A 111 -16.50 -2.00 8.79
CA GLN A 111 -15.70 -2.99 8.08
C GLN A 111 -14.32 -2.41 7.82
N SER A 112 -13.30 -3.03 8.40
CA SER A 112 -11.91 -2.70 8.14
C SER A 112 -11.35 -3.69 7.14
N SER A 113 -10.70 -3.21 6.09
CA SER A 113 -9.93 -4.01 5.15
C SER A 113 -8.45 -4.00 5.53
N LYS A 114 -7.67 -4.94 4.99
CA LYS A 114 -6.20 -4.94 5.12
C LYS A 114 -5.70 -5.06 6.56
N ILE A 115 -6.39 -5.83 7.39
CA ILE A 115 -5.98 -6.08 8.77
C ILE A 115 -4.77 -7.02 8.76
N VAL A 116 -3.72 -6.64 9.50
CA VAL A 116 -2.48 -7.40 9.65
C VAL A 116 -2.13 -7.48 11.12
N LEU A 117 -1.73 -8.67 11.57
CA LEU A 117 -1.12 -8.88 12.87
C LEU A 117 0.38 -8.68 12.72
N ALA A 118 0.95 -7.78 13.52
CA ALA A 118 2.34 -7.39 13.40
C ALA A 118 3.03 -7.38 14.77
N GLN A 119 4.35 -7.56 14.77
CA GLN A 119 5.16 -7.41 15.97
C GLN A 119 5.30 -5.94 16.38
N LYS A 120 5.72 -5.72 17.64
CA LYS A 120 5.90 -4.40 18.24
C LYS A 120 6.79 -3.43 17.44
N ASN A 121 7.76 -3.96 16.69
CA ASN A 121 8.73 -3.20 15.92
C ASN A 121 8.28 -2.94 14.47
N PHE A 122 7.04 -3.29 14.09
CA PHE A 122 6.50 -3.09 12.74
C PHE A 122 6.77 -1.69 12.17
N PHE A 123 6.43 -0.67 12.95
CA PHE A 123 6.56 0.71 12.52
C PHE A 123 8.02 1.18 12.37
N GLU A 124 9.01 0.44 12.88
CA GLU A 124 10.44 0.67 12.58
C GLU A 124 10.80 0.32 11.13
N PHE A 125 10.14 -0.68 10.56
CA PHE A 125 10.30 -1.06 9.15
C PHE A 125 9.46 -0.18 8.23
N PHE A 126 8.28 0.20 8.70
CA PHE A 126 7.27 0.96 7.97
C PHE A 126 6.93 2.24 8.74
N PRO A 127 7.69 3.34 8.53
CA PRO A 127 7.60 4.55 9.35
C PRO A 127 6.41 5.41 8.92
N PHE A 128 5.20 4.94 9.21
CA PHE A 128 3.97 5.72 9.02
C PHE A 128 3.99 6.97 9.89
N GLU A 129 3.42 8.06 9.36
CA GLU A 129 3.19 9.29 10.12
C GLU A 129 2.07 9.05 11.15
N PHE A 130 2.29 9.42 12.41
CA PHE A 130 1.29 9.26 13.48
C PHE A 130 0.58 10.58 13.77
N ILE A 131 -0.76 10.51 13.85
CA ILE A 131 -1.64 11.62 14.21
C ILE A 131 -1.95 11.58 15.71
N GLU A 132 -2.12 10.37 16.26
CA GLU A 132 -2.30 10.15 17.70
C GLU A 132 -1.35 9.07 18.20
N GLY A 133 -0.71 9.31 19.36
CA GLY A 133 0.27 8.40 19.92
C GLY A 133 1.63 8.52 19.22
N ASN A 134 2.39 7.44 19.20
CA ASN A 134 3.68 7.39 18.51
C ASN A 134 4.07 5.96 18.15
N GLN A 135 4.98 5.84 17.19
CA GLN A 135 5.54 4.58 16.69
C GLN A 135 6.04 3.62 17.78
N LYS A 136 6.70 4.12 18.85
CA LYS A 136 7.31 3.27 19.88
C LYS A 136 6.27 2.63 20.81
N SER A 137 5.12 3.29 20.98
CA SER A 137 4.03 2.83 21.86
C SER A 137 2.80 2.36 21.09
N ALA A 138 2.88 2.18 19.77
CA ALA A 138 1.75 1.83 18.92
C ALA A 138 1.29 0.37 19.09
N LEU A 139 2.22 -0.54 19.40
CA LEU A 139 1.97 -1.97 19.60
C LEU A 139 2.77 -2.53 20.80
N PRO A 140 2.54 -2.05 22.03
CA PRO A 140 3.31 -2.45 23.21
C PRO A 140 3.02 -3.89 23.68
N ASP A 141 1.81 -4.40 23.40
CA ASP A 141 1.32 -5.69 23.88
C ASP A 141 0.28 -6.30 22.90
N GLU A 142 -0.12 -7.55 23.16
CA GLU A 142 -1.09 -8.30 22.33
C GLU A 142 -2.53 -7.77 22.41
N ASN A 143 -2.82 -6.84 23.32
CA ASN A 143 -4.13 -6.22 23.49
C ASN A 143 -4.17 -4.81 22.88
N SER A 144 -3.20 -4.49 22.04
CA SER A 144 -3.05 -3.19 21.40
C SER A 144 -3.45 -3.26 19.93
N ILE A 145 -4.06 -2.19 19.43
CA ILE A 145 -4.38 -1.99 18.01
C ILE A 145 -3.96 -0.60 17.58
N SER A 146 -3.42 -0.51 16.36
CA SER A 146 -3.19 0.76 15.67
C SER A 146 -4.16 0.88 14.51
N LEU A 147 -4.73 2.06 14.30
CA LEU A 147 -5.75 2.31 13.28
C LEU A 147 -5.25 3.33 12.26
N SER A 148 -5.69 3.22 11.01
CA SER A 148 -5.54 4.32 10.06
C SER A 148 -6.44 5.50 10.45
N GLU A 149 -6.09 6.70 9.99
CA GLU A 149 -6.87 7.92 10.18
C GLU A 149 -8.33 7.72 9.75
N ASP A 150 -8.55 7.19 8.54
CA ASP A 150 -9.88 6.96 7.98
C ASP A 150 -10.73 6.04 8.86
N LEU A 151 -10.14 4.96 9.37
CA LEU A 151 -10.84 4.00 10.22
C LEU A 151 -11.15 4.58 11.59
N ALA A 152 -10.21 5.35 12.16
CA ALA A 152 -10.43 6.08 13.41
C ALA A 152 -11.57 7.11 13.26
N LEU A 153 -11.59 7.86 12.15
CA LEU A 153 -12.66 8.82 11.83
C LEU A 153 -14.03 8.15 11.70
N GLN A 154 -14.11 6.99 11.05
CA GLN A 154 -15.36 6.25 10.92
C GLN A 154 -15.90 5.75 12.27
N LEU A 155 -15.01 5.24 13.13
CA LEU A 155 -15.37 4.71 14.45
C LEU A 155 -15.71 5.84 15.44
N PHE A 156 -14.82 6.81 15.59
CA PHE A 156 -14.84 7.80 16.67
C PHE A 156 -15.26 9.21 16.22
N GLY A 157 -15.40 9.47 14.91
CA GLY A 157 -15.61 10.82 14.40
C GLY A 157 -14.35 11.67 14.62
N LYS A 158 -14.52 12.93 15.01
CA LYS A 158 -13.40 13.84 15.32
C LYS A 158 -12.88 13.73 16.76
N GLU A 159 -13.37 12.76 17.52
CA GLU A 159 -12.88 12.53 18.88
C GLU A 159 -11.59 11.72 18.88
N THR A 160 -10.74 11.97 19.87
CA THR A 160 -9.52 11.18 20.11
C THR A 160 -9.82 9.69 20.17
N ALA A 161 -9.10 8.89 19.37
CA ALA A 161 -9.22 7.44 19.34
C ALA A 161 -8.31 6.78 20.39
N LEU A 162 -7.17 7.39 20.68
CA LEU A 162 -6.16 6.88 21.60
C LEU A 162 -6.74 6.52 22.98
N GLY A 163 -6.43 5.32 23.46
CA GLY A 163 -6.87 4.79 24.75
C GLY A 163 -8.29 4.22 24.74
N LYS A 164 -9.07 4.36 23.66
CA LYS A 164 -10.41 3.76 23.56
C LYS A 164 -10.32 2.25 23.31
N GLU A 165 -11.29 1.52 23.85
CA GLU A 165 -11.43 0.07 23.63
C GLU A 165 -12.31 -0.19 22.40
N VAL A 166 -11.85 -1.06 21.50
CA VAL A 166 -12.62 -1.59 20.37
C VAL A 166 -12.71 -3.12 20.48
N LEU A 167 -13.72 -3.69 19.85
CA LEU A 167 -13.91 -5.14 19.77
C LEU A 167 -13.56 -5.63 18.37
N PHE A 168 -12.61 -6.56 18.29
CA PHE A 168 -12.19 -7.25 17.07
C PHE A 168 -12.17 -8.75 17.34
N GLN A 169 -12.89 -9.55 16.54
CA GLN A 169 -13.01 -11.00 16.74
C GLN A 169 -13.36 -11.43 18.18
N ASN A 170 -14.28 -10.68 18.82
CA ASN A 170 -14.66 -10.85 20.23
C ASN A 170 -13.54 -10.60 21.26
N LYS A 171 -12.35 -10.15 20.83
CA LYS A 171 -11.27 -9.67 21.70
C LYS A 171 -11.37 -8.16 21.86
N LYS A 172 -11.20 -7.69 23.11
CA LYS A 172 -11.11 -6.27 23.44
C LYS A 172 -9.67 -5.81 23.20
N LEU A 173 -9.50 -4.79 22.36
CA LEU A 173 -8.21 -4.19 22.03
C LEU A 173 -8.27 -2.69 22.37
N ILE A 174 -7.16 -2.16 22.86
CA ILE A 174 -7.00 -0.74 23.18
C ILE A 174 -6.30 -0.06 22.00
N VAL A 175 -6.88 1.02 21.51
CA VAL A 175 -6.25 1.84 20.47
C VAL A 175 -5.02 2.52 21.07
N ARG A 176 -3.84 2.20 20.56
CA ARG A 176 -2.55 2.71 21.04
C ARG A 176 -1.83 3.63 20.05
N GLY A 177 -2.34 3.73 18.83
CA GLY A 177 -1.87 4.69 17.84
C GLY A 177 -2.86 4.88 16.72
N VAL A 178 -2.86 6.08 16.15
CA VAL A 178 -3.53 6.39 14.88
C VAL A 178 -2.48 6.89 13.91
N TYR A 179 -2.34 6.19 12.79
CA TYR A 179 -1.41 6.53 11.73
C TYR A 179 -2.17 7.04 10.50
N LYS A 180 -1.48 7.83 9.68
CA LYS A 180 -2.02 8.38 8.44
C LYS A 180 -2.04 7.36 7.32
#